data_AF-A0A0C3BL17-F1
#
_entry.id   AF-A0A0C3BL17-F1
#
_cell.length_a   1.000
_cell.length_b   1.000
_cell.length_c   1.000
_cell.angle_alpha   90.00
_cell.angle_beta   90.00
_cell.angle_gamma   90.00
#
_symmetry.space_group_name_H-M   'P 1'
#
loop_
_entity.id
_entity.type
_entity.pdbx_description
1 polymer ?
#
loop_
_entity_poly.entity_id
_entity_poly.type
_entity_poly.pdbx_seq_one_letter_code
_entity_poly.pdbx_strand_id
1 'polypeptide(L)' 'SDTSYSFISLPGNTVRKRPRRKFEEITRNYVCIWPGCSKAYGTLNHLNAHVTMQKHGAKRVPSEFKELRKVWRKQKREQQ' A
#
# COMPACT_ATOMS: atom_id res chain seq x y z
N SER A 1 -1.16 -8.17 -41.95
CA SER A 1 -1.61 -6.89 -41.37
C SER A 1 -0.68 -6.60 -40.21
N ASP A 2 0.35 -5.80 -40.44
CA ASP A 2 1.42 -5.52 -39.48
C ASP A 2 1.08 -4.20 -38.77
N THR A 3 0.59 -4.28 -37.53
CA THR A 3 0.24 -3.08 -36.76
C THR A 3 1.52 -2.47 -36.20
N SER A 4 2.08 -1.50 -36.92
CA SER A 4 3.23 -0.72 -36.44
C SER A 4 2.81 0.17 -35.28
N TYR A 5 3.27 -0.17 -34.08
CA TYR A 5 3.01 0.61 -32.87
C TYR A 5 4.03 1.74 -32.76
N SER A 6 3.67 2.92 -33.27
CA SER A 6 4.51 4.12 -33.23
C SER A 6 4.65 4.65 -31.80
N PHE A 7 5.84 4.51 -31.21
CA PHE A 7 6.17 5.09 -29.90
C PHE A 7 6.44 6.60 -30.07
N ILE A 8 5.40 7.42 -29.95
CA ILE A 8 5.53 8.88 -29.97
C ILE A 8 6.09 9.34 -28.62
N SER A 9 7.38 9.71 -28.60
CA SER A 9 7.99 10.37 -27.44
C SER A 9 7.48 11.80 -27.35
N LEU A 10 6.59 12.10 -26.39
CA LEU A 10 6.10 13.45 -26.13
C LEU A 10 7.23 14.32 -25.54
N PRO A 11 7.58 15.47 -26.14
CA PRO A 11 8.58 16.37 -25.59
C PRO A 11 7.99 17.10 -24.37
N GLY A 12 8.50 16.79 -23.18
CA GLY A 12 8.07 17.44 -21.92
C GLY A 12 7.94 16.50 -20.72
N ASN A 13 8.07 15.19 -20.91
CA ASN A 13 7.88 14.23 -19.82
C ASN A 13 9.16 14.02 -18.97
N THR A 14 9.77 15.09 -18.45
CA THR A 14 10.75 15.00 -17.35
C THR A 14 10.05 14.90 -15.99
N VAL A 15 8.91 14.20 -15.94
CA VAL A 15 8.19 13.93 -14.69
C VAL A 15 9.13 13.09 -13.83
N ARG A 16 9.76 13.73 -12.85
CA ARG A 16 10.56 13.06 -11.83
C ARG A 16 9.65 12.05 -11.15
N LYS A 17 9.77 10.78 -11.56
CA LYS A 17 9.02 9.69 -10.94
C LYS A 17 9.43 9.65 -9.48
N ARG A 18 8.45 9.62 -8.59
CA ARG A 18 8.72 9.47 -7.16
C ARG A 18 9.55 8.20 -6.97
N PRO A 19 10.69 8.24 -6.25
CA PRO A 19 11.48 7.04 -5.99
C PRO A 19 10.57 5.95 -5.41
N ARG A 20 10.60 4.77 -6.04
CA ARG A 20 9.87 3.62 -5.49
C ARG A 20 10.58 3.22 -4.18
N ARG A 21 9.83 3.23 -3.07
CA ARG A 21 10.34 2.72 -1.78
C ARG A 21 10.80 1.27 -1.94
N LYS A 22 11.94 0.95 -1.33
CA LYS A 22 12.46 -0.43 -1.31
C LYS A 22 11.55 -1.33 -0.48
N PHE A 23 11.66 -2.64 -0.72
CA PHE A 23 10.86 -3.62 0.00
C PHE A 23 11.11 -3.59 1.52
N GLU A 24 12.37 -3.58 1.98
CA GLU A 24 12.71 -3.46 3.40
C GLU A 24 12.15 -2.18 4.06
N GLU A 25 12.06 -1.07 3.32
CA GLU A 25 11.61 0.21 3.86
C GLU A 25 10.08 0.26 4.09
N ILE A 26 9.32 -0.67 3.50
CA ILE A 26 7.87 -0.72 3.62
C ILE A 26 7.50 -1.50 4.88
N THR A 27 7.26 -0.78 5.96
CA THR A 27 6.70 -1.37 7.17
C THR A 27 5.27 -1.86 6.91
N ARG A 28 5.04 -3.17 7.00
CA ARG A 28 3.76 -3.83 6.71
C ARG A 28 2.87 -3.90 7.95
N ASN A 29 2.53 -2.75 8.50
CA ASN A 29 1.79 -2.72 9.76
C ASN A 29 0.29 -3.06 9.62
N TYR A 30 -0.24 -3.17 8.40
CA TYR A 30 -1.64 -3.49 8.15
C TYR A 30 -1.80 -4.99 7.89
N VAL A 31 -1.96 -5.77 8.96
CA VAL A 31 -2.16 -7.24 8.90
C VAL A 31 -3.64 -7.57 8.72
N CYS A 32 -3.95 -8.56 7.88
CA CYS A 32 -5.29 -9.11 7.83
C CYS A 32 -5.55 -9.95 9.08
N ILE A 33 -6.65 -9.70 9.81
CA ILE A 33 -6.99 -10.49 11.00
C ILE A 33 -7.86 -11.71 10.69
N TRP A 34 -8.12 -11.98 9.40
CA TRP A 34 -8.99 -13.07 9.00
C TRP A 34 -8.36 -14.42 9.38
N PRO A 35 -9.12 -15.36 9.97
CA PRO A 35 -8.60 -16.66 10.36
C PRO A 35 -8.01 -17.37 9.14
N GLY A 36 -6.75 -17.76 9.23
CA GLY A 36 -6.01 -18.40 8.14
C GLY A 36 -5.36 -17.42 7.14
N CYS A 37 -5.45 -16.10 7.35
CA CYS A 37 -4.71 -15.12 6.55
C CYS A 37 -3.53 -14.53 7.33
N SER A 38 -2.31 -14.79 6.84
CA SER A 38 -1.06 -14.22 7.36
C SER A 38 -0.54 -13.02 6.56
N LYS A 39 -1.35 -12.45 5.65
CA LYS A 39 -0.90 -11.37 4.76
C LYS A 39 -0.88 -10.02 5.47
N ALA A 40 0.22 -9.31 5.29
CA ALA A 40 0.44 -7.97 5.82
C ALA A 40 0.79 -6.99 4.70
N TYR A 41 0.28 -5.77 4.80
CA TYR A 41 0.38 -4.74 3.78
C TYR A 41 0.94 -3.43 4.36
N GLY A 42 1.64 -2.66 3.52
CA GLY A 42 2.24 -1.38 3.92
C GLY A 42 1.25 -0.22 3.99
N THR A 43 0.09 -0.33 3.32
CA THR A 43 -0.95 0.70 3.37
C THR A 43 -2.33 0.08 3.52
N LEU A 44 -3.25 0.83 4.11
CA LEU A 44 -4.64 0.41 4.30
C LEU A 44 -5.35 0.14 2.97
N ASN A 45 -5.04 0.88 1.90
CA ASN A 45 -5.62 0.64 0.57
C ASN A 45 -5.32 -0.77 0.06
N HIS A 46 -4.08 -1.24 0.21
CA HIS A 46 -3.72 -2.60 -0.21
C HIS A 46 -4.38 -3.65 0.67
N LEU A 47 -4.48 -3.42 1.98
CA LEU A 47 -5.24 -4.31 2.87
C LEU A 47 -6.73 -4.34 2.50
N ASN A 48 -7.35 -3.21 2.21
CA ASN A 48 -8.78 -3.14 1.85
C ASN A 48 -9.07 -3.79 0.50
N ALA A 49 -8.19 -3.63 -0.48
CA ALA A 49 -8.25 -4.36 -1.73
C ALA A 49 -8.17 -5.88 -1.47
N HIS A 50 -7.20 -6.31 -0.67
CA HIS A 50 -7.05 -7.70 -0.25
C HIS A 50 -8.30 -8.25 0.44
N VAL A 51 -8.85 -7.52 1.41
CA VAL A 51 -10.04 -7.93 2.15
C VAL A 51 -11.24 -8.08 1.22
N THR A 52 -11.41 -7.15 0.28
CA THR A 52 -12.50 -7.20 -0.70
C THR A 52 -12.33 -8.36 -1.69
N MET A 53 -11.11 -8.58 -2.20
CA MET A 53 -10.82 -9.64 -3.17
C MET A 53 -10.90 -11.04 -2.57
N GLN A 54 -10.37 -11.21 -1.35
CA GLN A 54 -10.33 -12.50 -0.66
C GLN A 54 -11.60 -12.76 0.17
N LYS A 55 -12.58 -11.85 0.12
CA LYS A 55 -13.82 -11.89 0.92
C LYS A 55 -13.55 -12.09 2.41
N HIS A 56 -12.50 -11.44 2.94
CA HIS A 56 -12.14 -11.44 4.36
C HIS A 56 -13.06 -10.53 5.19
N GLY A 57 -14.37 -10.60 4.96
CA GLY A 57 -15.39 -9.81 5.62
C GLY A 57 -15.42 -8.34 5.20
N ALA A 58 -15.81 -7.48 6.15
CA ALA A 58 -16.05 -6.05 5.91
C ALA A 58 -14.74 -5.28 5.65
N LYS A 59 -14.83 -4.30 4.74
CA LYS A 59 -13.74 -3.36 4.46
C LYS A 59 -13.36 -2.63 5.75
N ARG A 60 -12.06 -2.46 5.98
CA ARG A 60 -11.59 -1.74 7.16
C ARG A 60 -11.73 -0.24 6.95
N VAL A 61 -12.25 0.43 7.97
CA VAL A 61 -12.40 1.87 7.96
C VAL A 61 -11.15 2.55 8.55
N PRO A 62 -10.80 3.76 8.09
CA PRO A 62 -9.69 4.52 8.67
C PRO A 62 -9.84 4.78 10.17
N SER A 63 -11.07 4.82 10.68
CA SER A 63 -11.42 5.01 12.10
C SER A 63 -10.78 3.95 13.00
N GLU A 64 -10.84 2.68 12.59
CA GLU A 64 -10.26 1.53 13.29
C GLU A 64 -8.74 1.66 13.43
N PHE A 65 -8.10 2.33 12.46
CA PHE A 65 -6.65 2.51 12.43
C PHE A 65 -6.21 3.88 13.00
N LYS A 66 -7.13 4.68 13.53
CA LYS A 66 -6.79 5.99 14.14
C LYS A 66 -5.88 5.79 15.35
N GLU A 67 -6.19 4.82 16.21
CA GLU A 67 -5.38 4.49 17.38
C GLU A 67 -4.08 3.77 16.99
N LEU A 68 -4.12 2.83 16.03
CA LEU A 68 -2.89 2.22 15.47
C LEU A 68 -1.93 3.27 14.90
N ARG A 69 -2.42 4.28 14.19
CA ARG A 69 -1.59 5.37 13.67
C ARG A 69 -1.00 6.24 14.79
N LYS A 70 -1.74 6.49 15.87
CA LYS A 70 -1.19 7.20 17.04
C LYS A 70 -0.07 6.39 17.69
N VAL A 71 -0.31 5.09 17.93
CA VAL A 71 0.67 4.19 18.53
C VAL A 71 1.93 4.12 17.67
N TRP A 72 1.83 3.99 16.35
CA TRP A 72 3.02 3.98 15.48
C TRP A 72 3.75 5.31 15.43
N ARG A 73 3.03 6.45 15.45
CA ARG A 73 3.68 7.77 15.54
C ARG A 73 4.44 7.91 16.86
N LYS A 74 3.92 7.37 17.95
CA LYS A 74 4.58 7.35 19.26
C LYS A 74 5.81 6.42 19.24
N GLN A 75 5.65 5.17 18.80
CA GLN A 75 6.76 4.21 18.68
C GLN A 75 7.88 4.73 17.77
N LYS A 76 7.55 5.36 16.65
CA LYS A 76 8.55 5.95 15.75
C LYS A 76 9.30 7.13 16.39
N ARG A 77 8.66 7.85 17.31
CA ARG A 77 9.29 8.94 18.08
C ARG A 77 10.16 8.40 19.22
N GLU A 78 9.77 7.30 19.85
CA GLU A 78 10.52 6.67 20.95
C GLU A 78 11.70 5.82 20.46
N GLN A 79 11.67 5.32 19.22
CA GLN A 79 12.80 4.61 18.60
C GLN A 79 13.85 5.54 17.96
N GLN A 80 13.65 6.86 18.04
CA GLN A 80 14.57 7.87 17.52
C GLN A 80 15.24 8.59 18.69
#